data_AF-A0AAX2J174-F1
#
_entry.id   AF-A0AAX2J174-F1
#
_cell.length_a   1.000
_cell.length_b   1.000
_cell.length_c   1.000
_cell.angle_alpha   90.00
_cell.angle_beta   90.00
_cell.angle_gamma   90.00
#
_symmetry.space_group_name_H-M   'P 1'
#
loop_
_entity.id
_entity.type
_entity.pdbx_description
1 polymer ?
#
loop_
_entity_poly.entity_id
_entity_poly.type
_entity_poly.pdbx_seq_one_letter_code
_entity_poly.pdbx_strand_id
1 'polypeptide(L)'
;MINQFEINNYAKKQVDEYLAQHNLSLKDAMDTESHSAQIATMLHGGFPKMVQKIYSLAKFQTFFWEKRDLLHNHLVNRFTVLEKQAAKKAK
;
A
#
# COMPACT_ATOMS: atom_id res chain seq x y z
N MET A 1 8.55 12.66 -2.01
CA MET A 1 8.45 11.46 -1.16
C MET A 1 7.41 10.47 -1.67
N ILE A 2 6.16 10.86 -2.02
CA ILE A 2 5.16 9.88 -2.47
C ILE A 2 5.57 9.09 -3.74
N ASN A 3 6.22 9.75 -4.70
CA ASN A 3 6.73 9.12 -5.92
C ASN A 3 7.95 8.21 -5.71
N GLN A 4 8.51 8.15 -4.49
CA GLN A 4 9.66 7.30 -4.16
C GLN A 4 9.24 5.96 -3.53
N PHE A 5 7.96 5.81 -3.16
CA PHE A 5 7.41 4.56 -2.66
C PHE A 5 6.90 3.74 -3.85
N GLU A 6 7.82 3.04 -4.50
CA GLU A 6 7.43 2.12 -5.55
C GLU A 6 6.70 0.92 -4.95
N ILE A 7 5.39 0.84 -5.18
CA ILE A 7 4.60 -0.32 -4.76
C ILE A 7 4.81 -1.41 -5.79
N ASN A 8 5.32 -2.55 -5.33
CA ASN A 8 5.52 -3.72 -6.15
C ASN A 8 4.25 -4.60 -6.18
N ASN A 9 4.19 -5.53 -7.15
CA ASN A 9 3.05 -6.45 -7.31
C ASN A 9 2.81 -7.34 -6.09
N TYR A 10 3.87 -7.69 -5.34
CA TYR A 10 3.76 -8.54 -4.16
C TYR A 10 3.02 -7.81 -3.03
N ALA A 11 3.41 -6.58 -2.71
CA ALA A 11 2.73 -5.76 -1.70
C ALA A 11 1.28 -5.46 -2.10
N LYS A 12 1.02 -5.20 -3.39
CA LYS A 12 -0.35 -5.02 -3.90
C LYS A 12 -1.19 -6.28 -3.67
N LYS A 13 -0.66 -7.45 -3.99
CA LYS A 13 -1.35 -8.73 -3.77
C LYS A 13 -1.68 -8.96 -2.29
N GLN A 14 -0.73 -8.69 -1.39
CA GLN A 14 -0.98 -8.81 0.06
C GLN A 14 -2.10 -7.87 0.53
N VAL A 15 -2.13 -6.64 0.01
CA VAL A 15 -3.19 -5.67 0.30
C VAL A 15 -4.54 -6.17 -0.22
N ASP A 16 -4.61 -6.65 -1.47
CA ASP A 16 -5.86 -7.18 -2.02
C ASP A 16 -6.40 -8.37 -1.20
N GLU A 17 -5.52 -9.32 -0.86
CA GLU A 17 -5.87 -10.50 -0.06
C GLU A 17 -6.42 -10.09 1.30
N TYR A 18 -5.80 -9.10 1.95
CA TYR A 18 -6.25 -8.57 3.23
C TYR A 18 -7.62 -7.89 3.12
N LEU A 19 -7.80 -7.03 2.12
CA LEU A 19 -9.07 -6.34 1.88
C LEU A 19 -10.20 -7.35 1.61
N ALA A 20 -9.93 -8.38 0.80
CA ALA A 20 -10.89 -9.43 0.49
C ALA A 20 -11.24 -10.27 1.72
N GLN A 21 -10.26 -10.65 2.55
CA GLN A 21 -10.49 -11.43 3.78
C GLN A 21 -11.35 -10.69 4.81
N HIS A 22 -11.21 -9.36 4.87
CA HIS A 22 -11.96 -8.53 5.80
C HIS A 22 -13.23 -7.92 5.19
N ASN A 23 -13.50 -8.16 3.91
CA ASN A 23 -14.61 -7.57 3.15
C ASN A 23 -14.64 -6.03 3.26
N LEU A 24 -13.47 -5.40 3.09
CA LEU A 24 -13.28 -3.95 3.18
C LEU A 24 -12.88 -3.36 1.84
N SER A 25 -13.30 -2.12 1.57
CA SER A 25 -12.66 -1.32 0.53
C SER A 25 -11.33 -0.75 1.04
N LEU A 26 -10.46 -0.31 0.12
CA LEU A 26 -9.21 0.34 0.50
C LEU A 26 -9.46 1.59 1.36
N LYS A 27 -10.52 2.36 1.05
CA LYS A 27 -10.86 3.57 1.82
C LYS A 27 -11.29 3.22 3.24
N ASP A 28 -12.19 2.24 3.40
CA ASP A 28 -12.68 1.82 4.72
C ASP A 28 -11.54 1.27 5.60
N ALA A 29 -10.64 0.48 5.00
CA ALA A 29 -9.46 -0.02 5.68
C ALA A 29 -8.49 1.10 6.08
N MET A 30 -8.32 2.13 5.25
CA MET A 30 -7.46 3.27 5.57
C MET A 30 -8.06 4.20 6.63
N ASP A 31 -9.39 4.24 6.78
CA ASP A 31 -10.09 5.07 7.77
C ASP A 31 -10.21 4.41 9.16
N THR A 32 -9.80 3.14 9.28
CA THR A 32 -9.72 2.44 10.57
C THR A 32 -8.26 2.27 10.97
N GLU A 33 -7.86 2.74 12.15
CA GLU A 33 -6.45 2.79 12.56
C GLU A 33 -5.74 1.43 12.52
N SER A 34 -6.40 0.37 12.99
CA SER A 34 -5.85 -1.00 12.97
C SER A 34 -5.62 -1.52 11.55
N HIS A 35 -6.61 -1.36 10.67
CA HIS A 35 -6.52 -1.78 9.27
C HIS A 35 -5.50 -0.92 8.52
N SER A 36 -5.48 0.39 8.73
CA SER A 36 -4.51 1.31 8.15
C SER A 36 -3.07 0.94 8.53
N ALA A 37 -2.82 0.63 9.81
CA ALA A 37 -1.51 0.18 10.27
C ALA A 37 -1.08 -1.14 9.61
N GLN A 38 -2.03 -2.05 9.37
CA GLN A 38 -1.77 -3.32 8.70
C GLN A 38 -1.45 -3.14 7.20
N ILE A 39 -2.20 -2.30 6.50
CA ILE A 39 -1.92 -1.93 5.10
C ILE A 39 -0.54 -1.28 4.99
N ALA A 40 -0.20 -0.36 5.91
CA ALA A 40 1.12 0.25 5.97
C ALA A 40 2.23 -0.80 6.16
N THR A 41 2.02 -1.81 7.01
CA THR A 41 2.99 -2.90 7.19
C THR A 41 3.25 -3.66 5.88
N MET A 42 2.21 -4.00 5.13
CA MET A 42 2.34 -4.71 3.84
C MET A 42 3.10 -3.87 2.81
N LEU A 43 2.73 -2.59 2.69
CA LEU A 43 3.39 -1.67 1.76
C LEU A 43 4.86 -1.44 2.14
N HIS A 44 5.17 -1.30 3.43
CA HIS A 44 6.54 -1.17 3.93
C HIS A 44 7.38 -2.41 3.64
N GLY A 45 6.79 -3.59 3.81
CA GLY A 45 7.41 -4.88 3.48
C GLY A 45 7.82 -4.97 2.01
N GLY A 46 7.11 -4.29 1.12
CA GLY A 46 7.43 -4.16 -0.30
C GLY A 46 8.55 -3.18 -0.65
N PHE A 47 8.97 -2.32 0.29
CA PHE A 47 10.04 -1.35 0.01
C PHE A 47 11.40 -2.03 -0.17
N PRO A 48 12.32 -1.44 -0.96
CA PRO A 48 13.71 -1.88 -1.01
C PRO A 48 14.33 -1.87 0.39
N LYS A 49 15.20 -2.85 0.70
CA LYS A 49 15.82 -2.99 2.03
C LYS A 49 16.55 -1.74 2.50
N MET A 50 17.15 -0.97 1.59
CA MET A 50 17.78 0.31 1.91
C MET A 50 16.76 1.36 2.39
N VAL A 51 15.57 1.40 1.80
CA VAL A 51 14.48 2.30 2.21
C VAL A 51 13.94 1.90 3.59
N GLN A 52 13.76 0.59 3.83
CA GLN A 52 13.33 0.08 5.15
C GLN A 52 14.29 0.47 6.28
N LYS A 53 15.60 0.57 6.00
CA LYS A 53 16.62 0.97 6.97
C LYS A 53 16.58 2.46 7.33
N ILE A 54 16.31 3.33 6.36
CA ILE A 54 16.25 4.79 6.58
C ILE A 54 14.88 5.25 7.08
N TYR A 55 13.85 4.46 6.79
CA TYR A 55 12.46 4.79 7.09
C TYR A 55 11.77 3.60 7.74
N SER A 56 11.69 3.66 9.08
CA SER A 56 11.18 2.58 9.90
C SER A 56 9.68 2.35 9.69
N LEU A 57 9.22 1.14 10.01
CA LEU A 57 7.80 0.79 9.94
C LEU A 57 6.94 1.75 10.77
N ALA A 58 7.36 2.04 12.01
CA ALA A 58 6.62 2.96 12.88
C ALA A 58 6.45 4.35 12.26
N LYS A 59 7.54 4.92 11.69
CA LYS A 59 7.47 6.23 11.00
C LYS A 59 6.53 6.16 9.79
N PHE A 60 6.55 5.06 9.05
CA PHE A 60 5.65 4.88 7.93
C PHE A 60 4.20 4.72 8.34
N GLN A 61 3.90 3.94 9.39
CA GLN A 61 2.53 3.79 9.92
C GLN A 61 1.95 5.13 10.35
N THR A 62 2.71 5.94 11.09
CA THR A 62 2.30 7.30 11.48
C THR A 62 2.04 8.16 10.25
N PHE A 63 2.98 8.22 9.31
CA PHE A 63 2.80 8.98 8.07
C PHE A 63 1.61 8.50 7.24
N PHE A 64 1.42 7.18 7.15
CA PHE A 64 0.34 6.55 6.39
C PHE A 64 -1.02 6.93 6.96
N TRP A 65 -1.15 6.93 8.28
CA TRP A 65 -2.36 7.34 8.98
C TRP A 65 -2.64 8.84 8.83
N GLU A 66 -1.64 9.69 9.07
CA GLU A 66 -1.77 11.15 9.02
C GLU A 66 -2.07 11.67 7.60
N LYS A 67 -1.57 10.96 6.57
CA LYS A 67 -1.72 11.36 5.16
C LYS A 67 -2.63 10.42 4.37
N ARG A 68 -3.49 9.65 5.05
CA ARG A 68 -4.34 8.61 4.43
C ARG A 68 -5.18 9.11 3.26
N ASP A 69 -5.79 10.30 3.36
CA ASP A 69 -6.64 10.83 2.29
C ASP A 69 -5.83 11.14 1.02
N LEU A 70 -4.62 11.69 1.20
CA LEU A 70 -3.70 11.95 0.10
C LEU A 70 -3.16 10.64 -0.48
N LEU A 71 -2.82 9.68 0.38
CA LEU A 71 -2.29 8.38 -0.02
C LEU A 71 -3.32 7.51 -0.73
N HIS A 72 -4.60 7.57 -0.36
CA HIS A 72 -5.64 6.78 -0.99
C HIS A 72 -5.66 6.97 -2.51
N ASN A 73 -5.69 8.23 -2.97
CA ASN A 73 -5.67 8.54 -4.40
C ASN A 73 -4.38 8.05 -5.08
N HIS A 74 -3.24 8.14 -4.39
CA HIS A 74 -1.99 7.61 -4.90
C HIS A 74 -2.03 6.08 -5.05
N LEU A 75 -2.50 5.36 -4.03
CA LEU A 75 -2.61 3.90 -4.02
C LEU A 75 -3.55 3.40 -5.11
N VAL A 76 -4.74 3.98 -5.25
CA VAL A 76 -5.70 3.62 -6.31
C VAL A 76 -5.06 3.74 -7.70
N ASN A 77 -4.37 4.85 -7.95
CA ASN A 77 -3.69 5.07 -9.23
C ASN A 77 -2.57 4.04 -9.46
N ARG A 78 -1.76 3.74 -8.44
CA ARG A 78 -0.68 2.75 -8.54
C ARG A 78 -1.22 1.34 -8.75
N PHE A 79 -2.25 0.92 -8.00
CA PHE A 79 -2.86 -0.40 -8.14
C PHE A 79 -3.45 -0.59 -9.53
N THR A 80 -4.17 0.43 -10.04
CA THR A 80 -4.72 0.42 -11.41
C THR A 80 -3.61 0.25 -12.47
N VAL A 81 -2.48 0.93 -12.30
CA VAL A 81 -1.33 0.80 -13.21
C VAL A 81 -0.74 -0.61 -13.16
N LEU A 82 -0.57 -1.18 -11.96
CA LEU A 82 -0.05 -2.53 -11.77
C LEU A 82 -0.98 -3.59 -12.39
N GLU A 83 -2.29 -3.45 -12.22
CA GLU A 83 -3.29 -4.33 -12.84
C GLU A 83 -3.23 -4.28 -14.37
N LYS A 84 -3.16 -3.07 -14.94
CA LYS A 84 -2.99 -2.90 -16.40
C LYS A 84 -1.70 -3.53 -16.91
N GLN A 85 -0.60 -3.42 -16.16
CA GLN A 85 0.67 -4.06 -16.51
C GLN A 85 0.60 -5.59 -16.42
N ALA A 86 -0.05 -6.13 -15.38
CA ALA A 86 -0.25 -7.56 -15.22
C ALA A 86 -1.12 -8.14 -16.36
N ALA A 87 -2.22 -7.47 -16.72
CA ALA A 87 -3.10 -7.89 -17.81
C ALA A 87 -2.39 -7.90 -19.18
N LYS A 88 -1.48 -6.94 -19.44
CA LYS A 88 -0.67 -6.91 -20.66
C LYS A 88 0.35 -8.03 -20.75
N LYS A 89 0.89 -8.51 -19.62
CA LYS A 89 1.86 -9.62 -19.58
C LYS A 89 1.22 -10.99 -19.68
N ALA A 90 -0.07 -11.09 -19.36
CA ALA A 90 -0.85 -12.33 -19.45
C ALA A 90 -1.46 -12.59 -20.84
N LYS A 91 -1.21 -11.69 -21.80
CA LYS A 91 -1.71 -11.73 -23.17
C LYS A 91 -0.56 -11.95 -24.13
#